data_AF-A0A8T2IE83-F1
#
_entry.id   AF-A0A8T2IE83-F1
#
_cell.length_a   1.000
_cell.length_b   1.000
_cell.length_c   1.000
_cell.angle_alpha   90.00
_cell.angle_beta   90.00
_cell.angle_gamma   90.00
#
_symmetry.space_group_name_H-M   'P 1'
#
loop_
_entity.id
_entity.type
_entity.pdbx_description
1 polymer ?
#
loop_
_entity_poly.entity_id
_entity_poly.type
_entity_poly.pdbx_seq_one_letter_code
_entity_poly.pdbx_strand_id
1 'polypeptide(L)'
;MWMMKIFALSVLLIVEAAVDKKKTVAVKKPAAEAPTESKLSKQAVALADKSAGLAFSLYQTIAKDKKVENILLSPVVVASSLGLVSLGGQASTAAQAKAILSVDKLSDDHIHSGLAELINEVSNSTARNVTWKIGNRLYGPSSTSFSDDFVKNSKKHYNYEHSKINFRDKRSALKSINEWASLTTDGKLAEVTSDVEKTDGALIVNAMFFKPHWEERFHHQMVDNRGFMVTRSFTVSVPMMHRTGMRGYHPIIC
;
A
#
# COMPACT_ATOMS: atom_id res chain seq x y z
N MET A 1 26.36 19.11 9.09
CA MET A 1 25.97 18.59 7.77
C MET A 1 25.21 17.28 7.99
N TRP A 2 23.90 17.36 8.25
CA TRP A 2 23.06 16.19 8.57
C TRP A 2 22.29 15.79 7.31
N MET A 3 22.73 14.74 6.63
CA MET A 3 21.97 14.12 5.53
C MET A 3 20.88 13.23 6.14
N MET A 4 19.63 13.68 6.06
CA MET A 4 18.46 12.86 6.40
C MET A 4 18.27 11.82 5.30
N LYS A 5 18.84 10.63 5.48
CA LYS A 5 18.69 9.51 4.56
C LYS A 5 17.39 8.77 4.88
N ILE A 6 16.37 9.00 4.07
CA ILE A 6 15.09 8.27 4.16
C ILE A 6 15.21 7.01 3.29
N PHE A 7 15.03 5.84 3.89
CA PHE A 7 15.00 4.56 3.19
C PHE A 7 13.65 3.88 3.44
N ALA A 8 12.97 3.53 2.34
CA ALA A 8 11.71 2.79 2.38
C ALA A 8 12.01 1.32 2.73
N LEU A 9 11.43 0.84 3.83
CA LEU A 9 11.50 -0.57 4.21
C LEU A 9 10.42 -1.33 3.43
N SER A 10 10.82 -2.47 2.89
CA SER A 10 10.01 -3.43 2.14
C SER A 10 8.65 -3.69 2.79
N VAL A 11 7.57 -3.43 2.04
CA VAL A 11 6.20 -3.74 2.44
C VAL A 11 5.93 -5.20 2.09
N LEU A 12 5.88 -6.07 3.10
CA LEU A 12 5.31 -7.41 2.99
C LEU A 12 3.78 -7.29 3.15
N LEU A 13 3.02 -7.84 2.21
CA LEU A 13 1.57 -7.74 2.19
C LEU A 13 0.98 -9.15 2.05
N ILE A 14 0.23 -9.57 3.07
CA ILE A 14 -0.43 -10.87 3.10
C ILE A 14 -1.83 -10.71 2.48
N VAL A 15 -2.08 -11.42 1.39
CA VAL A 15 -3.43 -11.59 0.83
C VAL A 15 -4.01 -12.88 1.39
N GLU A 16 -4.97 -12.78 2.30
CA GLU A 16 -5.68 -13.94 2.85
C GLU A 16 -7.06 -14.09 2.18
N ALA A 17 -7.25 -15.18 1.44
CA ALA A 17 -8.52 -15.57 0.86
C ALA A 17 -9.38 -16.31 1.90
N ALA A 18 -10.02 -15.57 2.82
CA ALA A 18 -10.95 -16.18 3.79
C ALA A 18 -12.37 -16.34 3.22
N VAL A 19 -12.84 -17.59 3.16
CA VAL A 19 -14.24 -18.02 2.95
C VAL A 19 -14.93 -18.09 4.32
N ASP A 20 -15.97 -17.28 4.54
CA ASP A 20 -16.76 -17.30 5.77
C ASP A 20 -18.07 -18.09 5.56
N LYS A 21 -18.39 -18.98 6.51
CA LYS A 21 -19.62 -19.78 6.55
C LYS A 21 -20.52 -19.21 7.65
N LYS A 22 -21.63 -18.53 7.31
CA LYS A 22 -22.84 -18.55 8.15
C LYS A 22 -24.15 -18.12 7.46
N LYS A 23 -25.15 -18.92 7.79
CA LYS A 23 -26.62 -18.94 7.63
C LYS A 23 -27.35 -17.79 6.91
N THR A 24 -28.21 -18.23 5.99
CA THR A 24 -29.28 -17.54 5.27
C THR A 24 -30.32 -16.91 6.19
N VAL A 25 -30.54 -15.60 6.02
CA VAL A 25 -31.82 -14.94 6.30
C VAL A 25 -32.16 -14.10 5.06
N ALA A 26 -33.34 -14.35 4.48
CA ALA A 26 -33.82 -13.63 3.32
C ALA A 26 -34.13 -12.18 3.70
N VAL A 27 -33.42 -11.23 3.09
CA VAL A 27 -33.73 -9.80 3.20
C VAL A 27 -34.03 -9.25 1.81
N LYS A 28 -35.23 -8.68 1.71
CA LYS A 28 -35.85 -8.02 0.56
C LYS A 28 -34.92 -6.90 0.06
N LYS A 29 -34.59 -6.92 -1.24
CA LYS A 29 -33.71 -5.98 -1.94
C LYS A 29 -34.17 -4.53 -1.79
N PRO A 30 -33.42 -3.63 -1.13
CA PRO A 30 -33.48 -2.21 -1.43
C PRO A 30 -32.65 -1.95 -2.69
N ALA A 31 -33.10 -1.05 -3.54
CA ALA A 31 -32.34 -0.58 -4.68
C ALA A 31 -31.02 0.02 -4.18
N ALA A 32 -29.89 -0.51 -4.64
CA ALA A 32 -28.59 0.08 -4.40
C ALA A 32 -28.49 1.34 -5.27
N GLU A 33 -28.48 2.51 -4.63
CA GLU A 33 -28.02 3.74 -5.27
C GLU A 33 -26.55 3.54 -5.67
N ALA A 34 -26.23 3.87 -6.91
CA ALA A 34 -24.87 3.82 -7.43
C ALA A 34 -23.96 4.73 -6.58
N PRO A 35 -22.72 4.33 -6.29
CA PRO A 35 -21.77 5.23 -5.64
C PRO A 35 -21.60 6.46 -6.53
N THR A 36 -21.81 7.64 -5.97
CA THR A 36 -21.47 8.92 -6.61
C THR A 36 -19.97 8.93 -6.89
N GLU A 37 -19.59 8.74 -8.15
CA GLU A 37 -18.20 8.89 -8.60
C GLU A 37 -17.75 10.32 -8.30
N SER A 38 -16.91 10.49 -7.27
CA SER A 38 -16.23 11.75 -7.04
C SER A 38 -15.25 11.94 -8.20
N LYS A 39 -15.50 12.93 -9.05
CA LYS A 39 -14.70 13.14 -10.25
C LYS A 39 -13.34 13.69 -9.84
N LEU A 40 -12.32 12.83 -9.93
CA LEU A 40 -10.93 13.22 -9.68
C LEU A 40 -10.55 14.48 -10.47
N SER A 41 -9.81 15.38 -9.84
CA SER A 41 -9.26 16.56 -10.50
C SER A 41 -8.31 16.16 -11.64
N LYS A 42 -8.15 17.03 -12.64
CA LYS A 42 -7.21 16.79 -13.75
C LYS A 42 -5.78 16.55 -13.26
N GLN A 43 -5.41 17.18 -12.15
CA GLN A 43 -4.09 17.05 -11.54
C GLN A 43 -3.93 15.68 -10.88
N ALA A 44 -4.93 15.22 -10.12
CA ALA A 44 -4.95 13.88 -9.54
C ALA A 44 -4.88 12.80 -10.62
N VAL A 45 -5.60 12.95 -11.74
CA VAL A 45 -5.52 12.00 -12.87
C VAL A 45 -4.10 11.96 -13.45
N ALA A 46 -3.48 13.12 -13.71
CA ALA A 46 -2.10 13.17 -14.21
C ALA A 46 -1.11 12.52 -13.22
N LEU A 47 -1.29 12.73 -11.92
CA LEU A 47 -0.47 12.10 -10.88
C LEU A 47 -0.72 10.59 -10.76
N ALA A 48 -1.91 10.10 -11.06
CA ALA A 48 -2.20 8.67 -11.12
C ALA A 48 -1.38 8.00 -12.23
N ASP A 49 -1.32 8.62 -13.41
CA ASP A 49 -0.50 8.12 -14.53
C ASP A 49 0.99 8.11 -14.17
N LYS A 50 1.48 9.17 -13.52
CA LYS A 50 2.88 9.23 -13.02
C LYS A 50 3.16 8.15 -11.97
N SER A 51 2.23 7.94 -11.05
CA SER A 51 2.35 6.90 -10.02
C SER A 51 2.36 5.50 -10.62
N ALA A 52 1.53 5.24 -11.64
CA ALA A 52 1.52 3.98 -12.37
C ALA A 52 2.85 3.75 -13.11
N GLY A 53 3.38 4.76 -13.80
CA GLY A 53 4.70 4.71 -14.44
C GLY A 53 5.82 4.38 -13.44
N LEU A 54 5.83 5.05 -12.28
CA LEU A 54 6.76 4.75 -11.19
C LEU A 54 6.63 3.31 -10.71
N ALA A 55 5.41 2.79 -10.54
CA ALA A 55 5.18 1.43 -10.10
C ALA A 55 5.74 0.40 -11.09
N PHE A 56 5.60 0.63 -12.39
CA PHE A 56 6.24 -0.22 -13.41
C PHE A 56 7.77 -0.20 -13.31
N SER A 57 8.38 1.00 -13.22
CA SER A 57 9.83 1.12 -13.07
C SER A 57 10.35 0.47 -11.79
N LEU A 58 9.61 0.63 -10.68
CA LEU A 58 9.94 0.01 -9.41
C LEU A 58 9.80 -1.52 -9.47
N TYR A 59 8.69 -2.02 -10.03
CA TYR A 59 8.47 -3.45 -10.24
C TYR A 59 9.61 -4.07 -11.07
N GLN A 60 9.99 -3.46 -12.20
CA GLN A 60 11.10 -3.94 -13.03
C GLN A 60 12.44 -3.95 -12.30
N THR A 61 12.66 -3.01 -11.39
CA THR A 61 13.89 -2.94 -10.61
C THR A 61 13.92 -4.04 -9.55
N ILE A 62 12.81 -4.23 -8.82
CA ILE A 62 12.69 -5.26 -7.79
C ILE A 62 12.71 -6.66 -8.41
N ALA A 63 12.03 -6.88 -9.53
CA ALA A 63 11.97 -8.17 -10.23
C ALA A 63 13.33 -8.64 -10.80
N LYS A 64 14.32 -7.75 -10.91
CA LYS A 64 15.70 -8.14 -11.26
C LYS A 64 16.46 -8.76 -10.09
N ASP A 65 16.05 -8.49 -8.86
CA ASP A 65 16.64 -9.12 -7.69
C ASP A 65 16.10 -10.55 -7.53
N LYS A 66 16.97 -11.53 -7.74
CA LYS A 66 16.64 -12.96 -7.66
C LYS A 66 16.23 -13.41 -6.26
N LYS A 67 16.48 -12.60 -5.22
CA LYS A 67 16.06 -12.90 -3.84
C LYS A 67 14.60 -12.58 -3.59
N VAL A 68 13.98 -11.77 -4.44
CA VAL A 68 12.59 -11.36 -4.28
C VAL A 68 11.69 -12.39 -4.96
N GLU A 69 10.75 -12.93 -4.19
CA GLU A 69 9.75 -13.89 -4.68
C GLU A 69 8.47 -13.16 -5.08
N ASN A 70 7.60 -12.88 -4.09
CA ASN A 70 6.33 -12.21 -4.31
C ASN A 70 6.50 -10.68 -4.23
N ILE A 71 5.92 -9.97 -5.20
CA ILE A 71 5.94 -8.51 -5.25
C ILE A 71 4.52 -7.98 -5.14
N LEU A 72 4.27 -7.13 -4.14
CA LEU A 72 3.01 -6.40 -4.02
C LEU A 72 3.29 -4.92 -3.82
N LEU A 73 2.78 -4.10 -4.73
CA LEU A 73 3.03 -2.66 -4.76
C LEU A 73 1.71 -1.91 -4.92
N SER A 74 1.53 -0.87 -4.11
CA SER A 74 0.46 0.11 -4.31
C SER A 74 1.08 1.39 -4.90
N PRO A 75 0.82 1.69 -6.19
CA PRO A 75 1.42 2.83 -6.88
C PRO A 75 1.21 4.16 -6.14
N VAL A 76 -0.02 4.39 -5.67
CA VAL A 76 -0.39 5.63 -4.98
C VAL A 76 0.33 5.74 -3.63
N VAL A 77 0.42 4.66 -2.85
CA VAL A 77 1.08 4.70 -1.53
C VAL A 77 2.60 4.90 -1.67
N VAL A 78 3.22 4.31 -2.70
CA VAL A 78 4.63 4.57 -3.02
C VAL A 78 4.83 6.03 -3.41
N ALA A 79 3.99 6.57 -4.28
CA ALA A 79 4.05 7.98 -4.68
C ALA A 79 3.83 8.93 -3.49
N SER A 80 2.90 8.62 -2.58
CA SER A 80 2.68 9.39 -1.35
C SER A 80 3.87 9.33 -0.39
N SER A 81 4.58 8.20 -0.33
CA SER A 81 5.81 8.09 0.45
C SER A 81 6.89 9.05 -0.10
N LEU A 82 7.04 9.15 -1.42
CA LEU A 82 7.92 10.15 -2.04
C LEU A 82 7.41 11.58 -1.84
N GLY A 83 6.09 11.78 -1.87
CA GLY A 83 5.45 13.05 -1.54
C GLY A 83 5.77 13.51 -0.12
N LEU A 84 5.76 12.60 0.85
CA LEU A 84 6.18 12.86 2.22
C LEU A 84 7.66 13.27 2.31
N VAL A 85 8.54 12.58 1.56
CA VAL A 85 9.96 12.96 1.47
C VAL A 85 10.13 14.35 0.87
N SER A 86 9.36 14.68 -0.17
CA SER A 86 9.36 16.02 -0.75
C SER A 86 8.85 17.08 0.21
N LEU A 87 7.88 16.74 1.07
CA LEU A 87 7.29 17.66 2.05
C LEU A 87 8.24 17.96 3.22
N GLY A 88 8.97 16.95 3.71
CA GLY A 88 9.89 17.09 4.85
C GLY A 88 11.34 17.35 4.47
N GLY A 89 11.73 17.05 3.24
CA GLY A 89 13.07 17.26 2.71
C GLY A 89 13.28 18.70 2.24
N GLN A 90 14.54 19.12 2.19
CA GLN A 90 14.92 20.43 1.64
C GLN A 90 15.88 20.25 0.46
N ALA A 91 15.93 21.25 -0.41
CA ALA A 91 16.86 21.35 -1.54
C ALA A 91 16.94 20.06 -2.38
N SER A 92 18.12 19.42 -2.43
CA SER A 92 18.39 18.26 -3.28
C SER A 92 17.55 17.03 -2.90
N THR A 93 17.25 16.81 -1.63
CA THR A 93 16.45 15.66 -1.19
C THR A 93 15.01 15.74 -1.69
N ALA A 94 14.40 16.92 -1.58
CA ALA A 94 13.05 17.15 -2.11
C ALA A 94 13.04 17.08 -3.64
N ALA A 95 14.05 17.66 -4.30
CA ALA A 95 14.16 17.64 -5.76
C ALA A 95 14.30 16.21 -6.31
N GLN A 96 15.09 15.34 -5.66
CA GLN A 96 15.24 13.94 -6.04
C GLN A 96 13.92 13.16 -5.88
N ALA A 97 13.18 13.37 -4.80
CA ALA A 97 11.88 12.72 -4.61
C ALA A 97 10.88 13.10 -5.72
N LYS A 98 10.83 14.38 -6.10
CA LYS A 98 10.01 14.86 -7.22
C LYS A 98 10.45 14.28 -8.57
N ALA A 99 11.76 14.20 -8.80
CA ALA A 99 12.32 13.63 -10.03
C ALA A 99 11.99 12.13 -10.17
N ILE A 100 12.07 11.35 -9.09
CA ILE A 100 11.70 9.92 -9.10
C ILE A 100 10.23 9.73 -9.50
N LEU A 101 9.33 10.59 -8.99
CA LEU A 101 7.91 10.58 -9.36
C LEU A 101 7.65 11.24 -10.74
N SER A 102 8.67 11.80 -11.39
CA SER A 102 8.56 12.54 -12.66
C SER A 102 7.58 13.72 -12.60
N VAL A 103 7.64 14.46 -11.50
CA VAL A 103 6.80 15.64 -11.20
C VAL A 103 7.62 16.90 -10.93
N ASP A 104 8.87 16.94 -11.36
CA ASP A 104 9.82 18.05 -11.18
C ASP A 104 9.30 19.40 -11.73
N LYS A 105 8.37 19.36 -12.70
CA LYS A 105 7.75 20.55 -13.31
C LYS A 105 6.46 21.01 -12.64
N LEU A 106 5.94 20.26 -11.68
CA LEU A 106 4.71 20.60 -10.97
C LEU A 106 5.02 21.42 -9.72
N SER A 107 4.10 22.31 -9.35
CA SER A 107 4.19 23.03 -8.07
C SER A 107 3.90 22.08 -6.90
N ASP A 108 4.52 22.37 -5.76
CA ASP A 108 4.41 21.57 -4.54
C ASP A 108 2.95 21.44 -4.09
N ASP A 109 2.19 22.52 -4.18
CA ASP A 109 0.77 22.52 -3.84
C ASP A 109 -0.03 21.56 -4.74
N HIS A 110 0.22 21.54 -6.06
CA HIS A 110 -0.43 20.59 -6.97
C HIS A 110 0.00 19.14 -6.71
N ILE A 111 1.26 18.90 -6.36
CA ILE A 111 1.76 17.56 -6.02
C ILE A 111 1.07 17.05 -4.76
N HIS A 112 1.09 17.83 -3.68
CA HIS A 112 0.57 17.41 -2.38
C HIS A 112 -0.97 17.33 -2.36
N SER A 113 -1.67 18.27 -3.00
CA SER A 113 -3.14 18.23 -3.11
C SER A 113 -3.62 17.07 -3.98
N GLY A 114 -3.01 16.86 -5.16
CA GLY A 114 -3.40 15.80 -6.06
C GLY A 114 -3.10 14.40 -5.53
N LEU A 115 -1.93 14.19 -4.89
CA LEU A 115 -1.65 12.92 -4.21
C LEU A 115 -2.55 12.69 -2.99
N ALA A 116 -2.97 13.75 -2.29
CA ALA A 116 -3.92 13.64 -1.19
C ALA A 116 -5.31 13.20 -1.68
N GLU A 117 -5.75 13.76 -2.80
CA GLU A 117 -7.00 13.37 -3.46
C GLU A 117 -6.95 11.89 -3.84
N LEU A 118 -5.85 11.43 -4.45
CA LEU A 118 -5.67 10.01 -4.80
C LEU A 118 -5.67 9.11 -3.56
N ILE A 119 -4.97 9.48 -2.49
CA ILE A 119 -4.95 8.69 -1.25
C ILE A 119 -6.32 8.61 -0.60
N ASN A 120 -7.04 9.71 -0.53
CA ASN A 120 -8.39 9.73 0.04
C ASN A 120 -9.35 8.87 -0.78
N GLU A 121 -9.26 8.96 -2.11
CA GLU A 121 -10.07 8.17 -3.03
C GLU A 121 -9.75 6.67 -2.94
N VAL A 122 -8.47 6.27 -2.85
CA VAL A 122 -8.14 4.84 -2.64
C VAL A 122 -8.45 4.37 -1.22
N SER A 123 -8.41 5.23 -0.21
CA SER A 123 -8.73 4.89 1.17
C SER A 123 -10.22 4.79 1.45
N ASN A 124 -11.07 5.27 0.53
CA ASN A 124 -12.52 5.20 0.66
C ASN A 124 -13.03 3.77 0.44
N SER A 125 -13.06 3.00 1.53
CA SER A 125 -13.56 1.62 1.54
C SER A 125 -15.04 1.48 1.17
N THR A 126 -15.84 2.55 1.30
CA THR A 126 -17.27 2.54 0.96
C THR A 126 -17.57 2.87 -0.50
N ALA A 127 -16.66 3.55 -1.20
CA ALA A 127 -16.85 3.90 -2.60
C ALA A 127 -16.70 2.70 -3.55
N ARG A 128 -16.10 1.59 -3.08
CA ARG A 128 -15.74 0.46 -3.93
C ARG A 128 -16.16 -0.86 -3.31
N ASN A 129 -16.51 -1.83 -4.16
CA ASN A 129 -16.79 -3.20 -3.73
C ASN A 129 -15.47 -3.94 -3.42
N VAL A 130 -14.73 -3.46 -2.43
CA VAL A 130 -13.47 -4.05 -1.94
C VAL A 130 -13.33 -3.78 -0.44
N THR A 131 -12.75 -4.71 0.30
CA THR A 131 -12.23 -4.36 1.63
C THR A 131 -10.81 -3.86 1.45
N TRP A 132 -10.57 -2.64 1.85
CA TRP A 132 -9.26 -2.03 1.75
C TRP A 132 -8.95 -1.25 3.02
N LYS A 133 -7.74 -1.47 3.54
CA LYS A 133 -7.21 -0.79 4.71
C LYS A 133 -5.80 -0.33 4.41
N ILE A 134 -5.52 0.93 4.71
CA ILE A 134 -4.19 1.52 4.67
C ILE A 134 -3.96 2.21 6.01
N GLY A 135 -2.80 1.99 6.60
CA GLY A 135 -2.22 2.89 7.58
C GLY A 135 -0.81 3.25 7.15
N ASN A 136 -0.49 4.53 7.31
CA ASN A 136 0.83 5.05 7.00
C ASN A 136 1.39 5.70 8.26
N ARG A 137 2.61 5.34 8.65
CA ARG A 137 3.24 5.89 9.86
C ARG A 137 4.72 6.15 9.62
N LEU A 138 5.17 7.29 10.13
CA LEU A 138 6.56 7.68 10.21
C LEU A 138 7.07 7.42 11.62
N TYR A 139 8.09 6.58 11.75
CA TYR A 139 8.80 6.34 13.00
C TYR A 139 10.11 7.14 13.01
N GLY A 140 10.31 7.96 14.03
CA GLY A 140 11.54 8.72 14.24
C GLY A 140 12.30 8.22 15.47
N PRO A 141 13.63 8.42 15.55
CA PRO A 141 14.37 8.16 16.78
C PRO A 141 13.82 8.98 17.95
N SER A 142 13.81 8.40 19.15
CA SER A 142 13.30 9.06 20.36
C SER A 142 13.98 10.41 20.68
N SER A 143 15.22 10.61 20.21
CA SER A 143 15.98 11.86 20.35
C SER A 143 15.49 12.99 19.44
N THR A 144 14.66 12.70 18.45
CA THR A 144 14.25 13.66 17.43
C THR A 144 12.82 14.12 17.68
N SER A 145 12.53 15.38 17.38
CA SER A 145 11.18 15.93 17.34
C SER A 145 10.81 16.30 15.92
N PHE A 146 9.60 15.94 15.50
CA PHE A 146 9.04 16.39 14.23
C PHE A 146 8.59 17.84 14.37
N SER A 147 8.72 18.64 13.31
CA SER A 147 8.17 20.00 13.31
C SER A 147 6.65 19.95 13.20
N ASP A 148 5.97 20.86 13.90
CA ASP A 148 4.50 20.87 13.96
C ASP A 148 3.87 21.07 12.57
N ASP A 149 4.48 21.92 11.74
CA ASP A 149 4.04 22.13 10.36
C ASP A 149 4.17 20.86 9.52
N PHE A 150 5.24 20.09 9.69
CA PHE A 150 5.41 18.82 8.98
C PHE A 150 4.37 17.81 9.42
N VAL A 151 4.14 17.66 10.73
CA VAL A 151 3.12 16.75 11.28
C VAL A 151 1.73 17.12 10.77
N LYS A 152 1.40 18.41 10.77
CA LYS A 152 0.11 18.91 10.29
C LYS A 152 -0.09 18.64 8.79
N ASN A 153 0.90 18.97 7.96
CA ASN A 153 0.77 18.84 6.51
C ASN A 153 0.81 17.38 6.05
N SER A 154 1.67 16.55 6.63
CA SER A 154 1.73 15.11 6.31
C SER A 154 0.46 14.36 6.72
N LYS A 155 -0.13 14.71 7.87
CA LYS A 155 -1.44 14.17 8.27
C LYS A 155 -2.55 14.65 7.34
N LYS A 156 -2.56 15.93 6.98
CA LYS A 156 -3.56 16.53 6.07
C LYS A 156 -3.52 15.88 4.67
N HIS A 157 -2.34 15.72 4.09
CA HIS A 157 -2.19 15.28 2.70
C HIS A 157 -2.11 13.76 2.55
N TYR A 158 -1.51 13.06 3.52
CA TYR A 158 -1.17 11.65 3.35
C TYR A 158 -1.71 10.74 4.46
N ASN A 159 -2.44 11.30 5.43
CA ASN A 159 -2.92 10.61 6.62
C ASN A 159 -1.80 9.87 7.37
N TYR A 160 -0.60 10.46 7.41
CA TYR A 160 0.52 9.88 8.13
C TYR A 160 0.40 10.09 9.64
N GLU A 161 0.54 9.01 10.37
CA GLU A 161 0.77 9.03 11.80
C GLU A 161 2.26 9.23 12.11
N HIS A 162 2.55 9.78 13.28
CA HIS A 162 3.93 10.04 13.71
C HIS A 162 4.15 9.35 15.04
N SER A 163 5.24 8.60 15.15
CA SER A 163 5.63 7.95 16.39
C SER A 163 7.12 8.08 16.62
N LYS A 164 7.49 8.21 17.90
CA LYS A 164 8.89 8.18 18.33
C LYS A 164 9.17 6.79 18.87
N ILE A 165 10.28 6.20 18.45
CA ILE A 165 10.65 4.84 18.84
C ILE A 165 12.11 4.80 19.27
N ASN A 166 12.38 4.02 20.31
CA ASN A 166 13.74 3.81 20.77
C ASN A 166 14.33 2.59 20.04
N PHE A 167 15.04 2.84 18.95
CA PHE A 167 15.68 1.76 18.19
C PHE A 167 16.82 1.03 18.93
N ARG A 168 17.30 1.56 20.07
CA ARG A 168 18.27 0.83 20.92
C ARG A 168 17.66 -0.43 21.52
N ASP A 169 16.38 -0.37 21.87
CA ASP A 169 15.61 -1.55 22.23
C ASP A 169 14.95 -2.13 20.97
N LYS A 170 15.74 -2.88 20.20
CA LYS A 170 15.27 -3.50 18.94
C LYS A 170 14.00 -4.32 19.14
N ARG A 171 13.89 -5.07 20.24
CA ARG A 171 12.74 -5.94 20.49
C ARG A 171 11.47 -5.11 20.72
N SER A 172 11.55 -4.08 21.56
CA SER A 172 10.42 -3.17 21.77
C SER A 172 10.07 -2.40 20.51
N ALA A 173 11.08 -2.03 19.70
CA ALA A 173 10.86 -1.30 18.46
C ALA A 173 10.10 -2.14 17.42
N LEU A 174 10.58 -3.36 17.17
CA LEU A 174 9.93 -4.33 16.27
C LEU A 174 8.51 -4.65 16.74
N LYS A 175 8.34 -4.90 18.05
CA LYS A 175 7.03 -5.16 18.64
C LYS A 175 6.06 -4.01 18.39
N SER A 176 6.47 -2.77 18.63
CA SER A 176 5.61 -1.60 18.42
C SER A 176 5.24 -1.40 16.94
N ILE A 177 6.15 -1.66 16.01
CA ILE A 177 5.88 -1.56 14.56
C ILE A 177 4.86 -2.62 14.13
N ASN A 178 5.09 -3.88 14.53
CA ASN A 178 4.26 -5.02 14.16
C ASN A 178 2.87 -4.95 14.82
N GLU A 179 2.79 -4.54 16.09
CA GLU A 179 1.50 -4.33 16.78
C GLU A 179 0.66 -3.23 16.12
N TRP A 180 1.29 -2.11 15.73
CA TRP A 180 0.58 -1.06 14.99
C TRP A 180 0.06 -1.58 13.65
N ALA A 181 0.89 -2.27 12.86
CA ALA A 181 0.46 -2.80 11.56
C ALA A 181 -0.66 -3.85 11.70
N SER A 182 -0.58 -4.69 12.72
CA SER A 182 -1.61 -5.66 13.06
C SER A 182 -2.92 -4.95 13.43
N LEU A 183 -2.88 -3.94 14.30
CA LEU A 183 -4.06 -3.15 14.66
C LEU A 183 -4.67 -2.42 13.45
N THR A 184 -3.83 -1.81 12.60
CA THR A 184 -4.27 -1.12 11.37
C THR A 184 -4.98 -2.06 10.39
N THR A 185 -4.63 -3.34 10.39
CA THR A 185 -5.14 -4.34 9.43
C THR A 185 -6.12 -5.33 10.06
N ASP A 186 -6.59 -5.11 11.29
CA ASP A 186 -7.36 -6.06 12.13
C ASP A 186 -6.74 -7.46 12.16
N GLY A 187 -5.43 -7.53 12.35
CA GLY A 187 -4.67 -8.77 12.46
C GLY A 187 -4.32 -9.45 11.14
N LYS A 188 -4.68 -8.87 9.99
CA LYS A 188 -4.37 -9.45 8.67
C LYS A 188 -2.91 -9.32 8.25
N LEU A 189 -2.21 -8.31 8.77
CA LEU A 189 -0.77 -8.16 8.64
C LEU A 189 -0.14 -8.20 10.04
N ALA A 190 0.21 -9.41 10.48
CA ALA A 190 0.73 -9.64 11.83
C ALA A 190 2.19 -9.18 12.01
N GLU A 191 2.99 -9.23 10.95
CA GLU A 191 4.41 -8.89 10.98
C GLU A 191 4.80 -8.11 9.73
N VAL A 192 5.42 -6.94 9.92
CA VAL A 192 5.96 -6.09 8.84
C VAL A 192 7.40 -6.45 8.57
N THR A 193 8.20 -6.56 9.62
CA THR A 193 9.62 -6.89 9.53
C THR A 193 10.08 -7.61 10.81
N SER A 194 11.05 -8.49 10.63
CA SER A 194 11.73 -9.23 11.69
C SER A 194 13.04 -8.57 12.15
N ASP A 195 13.58 -7.61 11.37
CA ASP A 195 14.73 -6.80 11.75
C ASP A 195 14.64 -5.36 11.20
N VAL A 196 15.38 -4.46 11.81
CA VAL A 196 15.58 -3.08 11.34
C VAL A 196 17.08 -2.84 11.27
N GLU A 197 17.62 -2.85 10.05
CA GLU A 197 19.05 -2.71 9.81
C GLU A 197 19.58 -1.32 10.21
N LYS A 198 18.84 -0.26 9.88
CA LYS A 198 19.23 1.14 10.14
C LYS A 198 18.36 1.74 11.23
N THR A 199 19.02 2.19 12.30
CA THR A 199 18.39 2.61 13.56
C THR A 199 18.61 4.08 13.90
N ASP A 200 19.34 4.79 13.02
CA ASP A 200 19.77 6.18 13.16
C ASP A 200 18.87 7.17 12.39
N GLY A 201 17.95 6.67 11.56
CA GLY A 201 17.09 7.47 10.69
C GLY A 201 15.60 7.38 11.00
N ALA A 202 14.81 8.06 10.16
CA ALA A 202 13.36 7.91 10.16
C ALA A 202 12.96 6.72 9.27
N LEU A 203 11.94 5.98 9.71
CA LEU A 203 11.41 4.81 9.04
C LEU A 203 9.97 5.09 8.57
N ILE A 204 9.76 5.03 7.26
CA ILE A 204 8.43 5.11 6.64
C ILE A 204 7.87 3.69 6.60
N VAL A 205 6.73 3.46 7.28
CA VAL A 205 6.04 2.17 7.28
C VAL A 205 4.63 2.35 6.74
N ASN A 206 4.31 1.57 5.71
CA ASN A 206 2.98 1.50 5.13
C ASN A 206 2.41 0.10 5.36
N ALA A 207 1.35 -0.01 6.15
CA ALA A 207 0.65 -1.27 6.43
C ALA A 207 -0.65 -1.28 5.63
N MET A 208 -0.87 -2.33 4.83
CA MET A 208 -2.02 -2.39 3.93
C MET A 208 -2.64 -3.79 3.94
N PHE A 209 -3.96 -3.84 3.78
CA PHE A 209 -4.72 -5.06 3.55
C PHE A 209 -5.73 -4.84 2.43
N PHE A 210 -5.72 -5.75 1.45
CA PHE A 210 -6.62 -5.73 0.31
C PHE A 210 -7.35 -7.05 0.17
N LYS A 211 -8.67 -6.98 0.12
CA LYS A 211 -9.53 -8.09 -0.27
C LYS A 211 -10.47 -7.63 -1.37
N PRO A 212 -10.20 -7.97 -2.64
CA PRO A 212 -11.12 -7.65 -3.72
C PRO A 212 -12.46 -8.36 -3.50
N HIS A 213 -13.58 -7.69 -3.80
CA HIS A 213 -14.87 -8.38 -3.86
C HIS A 213 -15.26 -8.50 -5.32
N TRP A 214 -15.26 -9.74 -5.80
CA TRP A 214 -15.68 -10.04 -7.15
C TRP A 214 -17.10 -9.54 -7.38
N GLU A 215 -17.31 -8.81 -8.47
CA GLU A 215 -18.64 -8.42 -8.95
C GLU A 215 -19.52 -9.68 -9.08
N GLU A 216 -18.97 -10.71 -9.72
CA GLU A 216 -19.56 -12.03 -9.77
C GLU A 216 -18.78 -13.01 -8.89
N ARG A 217 -19.38 -13.36 -7.75
CA ARG A 217 -18.74 -14.15 -6.69
C ARG A 217 -18.49 -15.61 -7.10
N PHE A 218 -17.43 -16.17 -6.52
CA PHE A 218 -17.16 -17.61 -6.58
C PHE A 218 -18.14 -18.36 -5.67
N HIS A 219 -18.55 -19.57 -6.08
CA HIS A 219 -19.34 -20.42 -5.22
C HIS A 219 -18.46 -20.95 -4.08
N HIS A 220 -18.89 -20.77 -2.83
CA HIS A 220 -18.08 -21.07 -1.64
C HIS A 220 -17.65 -22.54 -1.50
N GLN A 221 -18.33 -23.46 -2.19
CA GLN A 221 -17.97 -24.89 -2.24
C GLN A 221 -17.05 -25.24 -3.42
N MET A 222 -16.87 -24.33 -4.38
CA MET A 222 -16.01 -24.54 -5.55
C MET A 222 -14.56 -24.17 -5.23
N VAL A 223 -14.03 -24.78 -4.18
CA VAL A 223 -12.66 -24.63 -3.70
C VAL A 223 -12.10 -26.03 -3.43
N ASP A 224 -11.02 -26.39 -4.11
CA ASP A 224 -10.32 -27.66 -3.91
C ASP A 224 -8.79 -27.44 -3.85
N ASN A 225 -8.05 -28.41 -3.28
CA ASN A 225 -6.59 -28.32 -3.22
C ASN A 225 -5.99 -28.76 -4.56
N ARG A 226 -5.11 -27.92 -5.13
CA ARG A 226 -4.42 -28.16 -6.40
C ARG A 226 -2.93 -27.88 -6.26
N GLY A 227 -2.12 -28.50 -7.12
CA GLY A 227 -0.69 -28.20 -7.22
C GLY A 227 -0.45 -26.88 -7.98
N PHE A 228 0.21 -25.92 -7.34
CA PHE A 228 0.76 -24.72 -7.95
C PHE A 228 2.25 -24.95 -8.25
N MET A 229 2.62 -24.92 -9.53
CA MET A 229 4.00 -25.11 -9.96
C MET A 229 4.75 -23.77 -9.83
N VAL A 230 5.57 -23.65 -8.78
CA VAL A 230 6.47 -22.50 -8.59
C VAL A 230 7.62 -22.56 -9.59
N THR A 231 8.16 -23.77 -9.80
CA THR A 231 9.08 -24.09 -10.90
C THR A 231 8.68 -25.43 -11.50
N ARG A 232 9.31 -25.83 -12.61
CA ARG A 232 9.04 -27.13 -13.25
C ARG A 232 9.31 -28.33 -12.31
N SER A 233 10.18 -28.17 -11.32
CA SER A 233 10.55 -29.22 -10.37
C SER A 233 10.01 -28.99 -8.95
N PHE A 234 9.31 -27.87 -8.69
CA PHE A 234 8.82 -27.53 -7.35
C PHE A 234 7.34 -27.13 -7.39
N THR A 235 6.51 -27.94 -6.74
CA THR A 235 5.05 -27.78 -6.70
C THR A 235 4.58 -27.69 -5.24
N VAL A 236 3.72 -26.72 -4.96
CA VAL A 236 3.10 -26.51 -3.64
C VAL A 236 1.59 -26.74 -3.75
N SER A 237 1.00 -27.43 -2.77
CA SER A 237 -0.46 -27.59 -2.71
C SER A 237 -1.13 -26.32 -2.19
N VAL A 238 -2.09 -25.78 -2.92
CA VAL A 238 -2.82 -24.56 -2.57
C VAL A 238 -4.34 -24.74 -2.74
N PRO A 239 -5.18 -24.08 -1.93
CA PRO A 239 -6.62 -24.02 -2.17
C PRO A 239 -6.90 -23.15 -3.42
N MET A 240 -7.44 -23.75 -4.46
CA MET A 240 -7.76 -23.09 -5.73
C MET A 240 -9.27 -22.88 -5.85
N MET A 241 -9.68 -21.66 -6.22
CA MET A 241 -11.08 -21.30 -6.44
C MET A 241 -11.47 -21.45 -7.91
N HIS A 242 -12.65 -22.01 -8.18
CA HIS A 242 -13.11 -22.32 -9.54
C HIS A 242 -14.42 -21.61 -9.88
N ARG A 243 -14.51 -21.06 -11.10
CA ARG A 243 -15.73 -20.44 -11.61
C ARG A 243 -15.74 -20.40 -13.14
N THR A 244 -16.84 -20.87 -13.73
CA THR A 244 -17.13 -20.72 -15.16
C THR A 244 -18.00 -19.47 -15.38
N GLY A 245 -17.67 -18.65 -16.37
CA GLY A 245 -18.42 -17.43 -16.70
C GLY A 245 -17.80 -16.66 -17.85
N MET A 246 -18.54 -15.70 -18.40
CA MET A 246 -18.03 -14.81 -19.44
C MET A 246 -17.04 -13.81 -18.83
N ARG A 247 -15.86 -13.68 -19.41
CA ARG A 247 -14.83 -12.72 -19.00
C ARG A 247 -14.14 -12.17 -20.24
N GLY A 248 -13.69 -10.92 -20.18
CA GLY A 248 -12.77 -10.39 -21.18
C GLY A 248 -11.48 -11.22 -21.14
N TYR A 249 -11.26 -12.02 -22.18
CA TYR A 249 -10.10 -12.91 -22.29
C TYR A 249 -9.49 -12.74 -23.67
N HIS A 250 -8.20 -12.40 -23.71
CA HIS A 250 -7.43 -12.30 -24.93
C HIS A 250 -6.25 -13.27 -24.83
N PRO A 251 -6.28 -14.43 -25.52
CA PRO A 251 -5.14 -15.32 -25.54
C PRO A 251 -4.02 -14.64 -26.32
N ILE A 252 -2.88 -14.41 -25.66
CA ILE A 252 -1.65 -14.04 -26.36
C ILE A 252 -1.12 -15.34 -26.98
N ILE A 253 -1.36 -15.51 -28.28
CA ILE A 253 -0.75 -16.59 -29.05
C ILE A 253 0.69 -16.14 -29.31
N CYS A 254 1.65 -16.72 -28.59
CA CYS A 254 3.07 -16.57 -28.87
C CYS A 254 3.51 -17.52 -29.98
#